data_AF-A0A958NAU8-F1
#
_entry.id   AF-A0A958NAU8-F1
#
_cell.length_a   1.000
_cell.length_b   1.000
_cell.length_c   1.000
_cell.angle_alpha   90.00
_cell.angle_beta   90.00
_cell.angle_gamma   90.00
#
_symmetry.space_group_name_H-M   'P 1'
#
loop_
_entity.id
_entity.type
_entity.pdbx_description
1 polymer ?
#
loop_
_entity_poly.entity_id
_entity_poly.type
_entity_poly.pdbx_seq_one_letter_code
_entity_poly.pdbx_strand_id
1 'polypeptide(L)'
;MADWRKRARISGDVVLFDYVTSNLEKNASHVYVWDIDKTYLDTHFETLKELWRTAIEKAFQKRNVPGTGSHVRAIIKSRGEESVHFPLYFVSASPPQMEKKIKAKLEIDSVNPYGIFFKDNLKNLKPIRLWRLNKQVGFKLQALLELRLRLSDGVKQILWGDD
;
A
#
# COMPACT_ATOMS: atom_id res chain seq x y z
N MET A 1 8.45 6.76 20.42
CA MET A 1 8.02 6.33 19.07
C MET A 1 7.23 7.46 18.43
N ALA A 2 7.60 7.92 17.23
CA ALA A 2 6.82 8.92 16.52
C ALA A 2 5.44 8.35 16.17
N ASP A 3 4.37 9.01 16.60
CA ASP A 3 3.00 8.61 16.29
C ASP A 3 2.78 8.68 14.77
N TRP A 4 2.61 7.53 14.13
CA TRP A 4 2.41 7.44 12.68
C TRP A 4 1.18 8.22 12.22
N ARG A 5 0.21 8.44 13.12
CA ARG A 5 -0.99 9.24 12.87
C ARG A 5 -0.69 10.68 12.48
N LYS A 6 0.46 11.23 12.91
CA LYS A 6 0.90 12.58 12.53
C LYS A 6 1.38 12.69 11.08
N ARG A 7 1.70 11.56 10.44
CA ARG A 7 2.23 11.47 9.06
C ARG A 7 1.24 10.85 8.09
N ALA A 8 0.04 10.51 8.55
CA ALA A 8 -0.95 9.79 7.78
C ALA A 8 -2.27 10.55 7.74
N ARG A 9 -2.99 10.41 6.64
CA ARG A 9 -4.38 10.82 6.54
C ARG A 9 -5.25 9.65 6.93
N ILE A 10 -6.24 9.89 7.79
CA ILE A 10 -7.09 8.83 8.33
C ILE A 10 -8.53 9.16 7.98
N SER A 11 -9.18 8.25 7.29
CA SER A 11 -10.59 8.36 6.92
C SER A 11 -11.27 7.02 7.20
N GLY A 12 -12.16 7.00 8.20
CA GLY A 12 -12.75 5.75 8.70
C GLY A 12 -11.68 4.72 9.09
N ASP A 13 -11.67 3.61 8.35
CA ASP A 13 -10.77 2.45 8.54
C ASP A 13 -9.56 2.49 7.58
N VAL A 14 -9.47 3.51 6.73
CA VAL A 14 -8.39 3.70 5.75
C VAL A 14 -7.36 4.68 6.28
N VAL A 15 -6.09 4.31 6.14
CA VAL A 15 -4.94 5.13 6.50
C VAL A 15 -4.04 5.28 5.29
N LEU A 16 -3.89 6.50 4.80
CA LEU A 16 -3.03 6.82 3.68
C LEU A 16 -1.75 7.48 4.15
N PHE A 17 -0.63 6.95 3.67
CA PHE A 17 0.67 7.63 3.73
C PHE A 17 1.02 8.17 2.34
N ASP A 18 1.10 9.49 2.25
CA ASP A 18 1.46 10.22 1.03
C ASP A 18 3.00 10.36 0.97
N TYR A 19 3.59 10.08 -0.19
CA TYR A 19 5.03 10.23 -0.43
C TYR A 19 5.37 11.27 -1.49
N VAL A 20 4.36 11.79 -2.20
CA VAL A 20 4.51 12.83 -3.22
C VAL A 20 3.61 14.04 -2.95
N THR A 21 3.85 15.12 -3.67
CA THR A 21 3.03 16.34 -3.58
C THR A 21 1.74 16.19 -4.39
N SER A 22 0.70 16.91 -3.99
CA SER A 22 -0.63 16.89 -4.65
C SER A 22 -0.59 17.31 -6.13
N ASN A 23 0.34 18.19 -6.52
CA ASN A 23 0.50 18.60 -7.91
C ASN A 23 0.98 17.43 -8.79
N LEU A 24 1.86 16.58 -8.26
CA LEU A 24 2.36 15.42 -9.00
C LEU A 24 1.23 14.39 -9.24
N GLU A 25 0.38 14.17 -8.24
CA GLU A 25 -0.79 13.28 -8.35
C GLU A 25 -1.78 13.75 -9.42
N LYS A 26 -2.05 15.06 -9.50
CA LYS A 26 -3.05 15.64 -10.42
C LYS A 26 -2.60 15.68 -11.87
N ASN A 27 -1.29 15.75 -12.11
CA ASN A 27 -0.68 15.82 -13.45
C ASN A 27 -0.47 14.44 -14.08
N ALA A 28 -0.67 13.35 -13.35
CA ALA A 28 -0.56 12.01 -13.90
C ALA A 28 -1.75 11.69 -14.81
N SER A 29 -1.51 11.34 -16.08
CA SER A 29 -2.59 10.88 -16.97
C SER A 29 -3.15 9.51 -16.59
N HIS A 30 -2.31 8.68 -15.96
CA HIS A 30 -2.63 7.33 -15.52
C HIS A 30 -2.03 7.10 -14.13
N VAL A 31 -2.79 6.41 -13.29
CA VAL A 31 -2.35 5.94 -11.98
C VAL A 31 -2.56 4.44 -11.89
N TYR A 32 -1.56 3.74 -11.39
CA TYR A 32 -1.58 2.30 -11.15
C TYR A 32 -1.87 2.06 -9.68
N VAL A 33 -2.71 1.07 -9.38
CA VAL A 33 -3.03 0.69 -8.00
C VAL A 33 -2.80 -0.79 -7.84
N TRP A 34 -1.95 -1.16 -6.90
CA TRP A 34 -1.52 -2.54 -6.69
C TRP A 34 -1.90 -3.02 -5.30
N ASP A 35 -2.46 -4.21 -5.21
CA ASP A 35 -2.64 -4.90 -3.93
C ASP A 35 -1.30 -5.49 -3.44
N ILE A 36 -0.94 -5.24 -2.20
CA ILE A 36 0.30 -5.77 -1.58
C ILE A 36 0.08 -7.18 -1.05
N ASP A 37 -1.11 -7.44 -0.50
CA ASP A 37 -1.34 -8.62 0.33
C ASP A 37 -1.65 -9.81 -0.58
N LYS A 38 -0.61 -10.62 -0.84
CA LYS A 38 -0.49 -11.81 -1.72
C LYS A 38 0.23 -11.60 -3.05
N THR A 39 0.23 -10.39 -3.63
CA THR A 39 0.90 -10.14 -4.92
C THR A 39 2.39 -9.77 -4.82
N TYR A 40 2.85 -9.25 -3.66
CA TYR A 40 4.24 -8.82 -3.47
C TYR A 40 5.00 -9.57 -2.37
N LEU A 41 4.29 -10.07 -1.35
CA LEU A 41 4.86 -10.77 -0.20
C LEU A 41 4.08 -12.06 0.03
N ASP A 42 4.68 -13.20 -0.34
CA ASP A 42 4.14 -14.53 -0.08
C ASP A 42 4.13 -14.80 1.43
N THR A 43 2.97 -14.62 2.08
CA THR A 43 2.80 -15.01 3.48
C THR A 43 1.35 -15.44 3.73
N HIS A 44 1.15 -16.75 3.91
CA HIS A 44 -0.06 -17.31 4.52
C HIS A 44 -0.17 -16.82 5.98
N PHE A 45 -1.28 -16.15 6.32
CA PHE A 45 -1.53 -15.55 7.63
C PHE A 45 -2.35 -16.50 8.51
N GLU A 46 -1.72 -17.43 9.23
CA GLU A 46 -2.44 -18.29 10.19
C GLU A 46 -2.50 -17.70 11.61
N THR A 47 -1.57 -16.82 12.00
CA THR A 47 -1.59 -16.24 13.36
C THR A 47 -0.85 -14.90 13.42
N LEU A 48 -1.59 -13.78 13.42
CA LEU A 48 -1.09 -12.39 13.49
C LEU A 48 -0.02 -12.15 14.58
N LYS A 49 -0.02 -12.92 15.67
CA LYS A 49 0.92 -12.81 16.80
C LYS A 49 2.30 -13.41 16.49
N GLU A 50 2.36 -14.47 15.70
CA GLU A 50 3.62 -15.15 15.34
C GLU A 50 4.33 -14.43 14.20
N LEU A 51 3.57 -13.89 13.24
CA LEU A 51 4.06 -12.98 12.20
C LEU A 51 4.84 -11.79 12.78
N TRP A 52 4.36 -11.24 13.90
CA TRP A 52 5.01 -10.11 14.59
C TRP A 52 6.40 -10.46 15.13
N ARG A 53 6.60 -11.68 15.65
CA ARG A 53 7.89 -12.12 16.18
C ARG A 53 8.86 -12.45 15.04
N THR A 54 8.39 -13.16 14.01
CA THR A 54 9.22 -13.59 12.89
C THR A 54 9.57 -12.45 11.92
N ALA A 55 8.67 -11.46 11.73
CA ALA A 55 8.92 -10.29 10.87
C ALA A 55 9.82 -9.22 11.51
N ILE A 56 10.14 -9.35 12.80
CA ILE A 56 11.17 -8.55 13.46
C ILE A 56 12.55 -9.23 13.30
N GLU A 57 12.60 -10.56 13.36
CA GLU A 57 13.87 -11.30 13.35
C GLU A 57 14.41 -11.67 11.95
N LYS A 58 13.58 -11.74 10.89
CA LYS A 58 14.00 -12.29 9.57
C LYS A 58 13.69 -11.44 8.34
N ALA A 59 13.61 -10.10 8.47
CA ALA A 59 13.32 -9.21 7.34
C ALA A 59 14.39 -9.23 6.22
N PHE A 60 15.54 -9.85 6.44
CA PHE A 60 16.63 -9.95 5.48
C PHE A 60 16.58 -11.19 4.55
N GLN A 61 15.59 -12.09 4.70
CA GLN A 61 15.60 -13.38 4.00
C GLN A 61 14.31 -13.76 3.25
N LYS A 62 13.37 -12.84 3.02
CA LYS A 62 12.18 -13.17 2.21
C LYS A 62 12.36 -12.73 0.76
N ARG A 63 12.61 -13.73 -0.09
CA ARG A 63 12.65 -13.64 -1.56
C ARG A 63 11.38 -12.96 -2.07
N ASN A 64 11.56 -11.97 -2.95
CA ASN A 64 10.48 -11.43 -3.77
C ASN A 64 9.81 -12.58 -4.54
N VAL A 65 8.48 -12.53 -4.72
CA VAL A 65 7.79 -13.39 -5.70
C VAL A 65 8.53 -13.25 -7.05
N PRO A 66 9.00 -14.34 -7.66
CA PRO A 66 9.72 -14.27 -8.93
C PRO A 66 8.86 -13.54 -9.99
N GLY A 67 9.37 -12.44 -10.54
CA GLY A 67 8.74 -11.72 -11.66
C GLY A 67 8.09 -10.37 -11.32
N THR A 68 7.51 -10.18 -10.13
CA THR A 68 6.75 -8.95 -9.81
C THR A 68 7.65 -7.71 -9.72
N GLY A 69 8.79 -7.82 -9.03
CA GLY A 69 9.79 -6.75 -9.00
C GLY A 69 10.42 -6.47 -10.36
N SER A 70 10.52 -7.48 -11.23
CA SER A 70 11.02 -7.36 -12.60
C SER A 70 10.06 -6.54 -13.47
N HIS A 71 8.75 -6.80 -13.36
CA HIS A 71 7.72 -6.07 -14.12
C HIS A 71 7.60 -4.61 -13.69
N VAL A 72 7.58 -4.34 -12.37
CA VAL A 72 7.57 -2.95 -11.88
C VAL A 72 8.82 -2.21 -12.35
N ARG A 73 10.00 -2.83 -12.21
CA ARG A 73 11.25 -2.23 -12.70
C ARG A 73 11.27 -2.05 -14.22
N ALA A 74 10.72 -2.98 -15.00
CA ALA A 74 10.63 -2.85 -16.45
C ALA A 74 9.71 -1.70 -16.86
N ILE A 75 8.55 -1.55 -16.20
CA ILE A 75 7.62 -0.45 -16.44
C ILE A 75 8.24 0.89 -16.05
N ILE A 76 8.90 0.97 -14.88
CA ILE A 76 9.62 2.18 -14.44
C ILE A 76 10.74 2.53 -15.42
N LYS A 77 11.56 1.55 -15.81
CA LYS A 77 12.69 1.73 -16.74
C LYS A 77 12.24 2.13 -18.15
N SER A 78 11.06 1.68 -18.59
CA SER A 78 10.50 2.03 -19.91
C SER A 78 10.07 3.51 -20.03
N ARG A 79 9.90 4.22 -18.91
CA ARG A 79 9.47 5.64 -18.90
C ARG A 79 10.60 6.67 -18.88
N GLY A 80 11.87 6.25 -18.85
CA GLY A 80 13.02 7.15 -18.78
C GLY A 80 13.30 7.69 -17.37
N GLU A 81 14.51 8.20 -17.15
CA GLU A 81 15.04 8.62 -15.84
C GLU A 81 14.42 9.92 -15.28
N GLU A 82 13.50 10.57 -16.02
CA GLU A 82 13.01 11.91 -15.71
C GLU A 82 12.05 12.00 -14.50
N SER A 83 11.64 10.88 -13.90
CA SER A 83 10.73 10.90 -12.74
C SER A 83 11.13 9.89 -11.67
N VAL A 84 11.62 10.40 -10.54
CA VAL A 84 12.02 9.62 -9.34
C VAL A 84 10.84 8.82 -8.76
N HIS A 85 9.61 9.30 -8.98
CA HIS A 85 8.38 8.67 -8.50
C HIS A 85 7.54 8.11 -9.64
N PHE A 86 7.05 6.88 -9.45
CA PHE A 86 6.14 6.22 -10.37
C PHE A 86 4.69 6.43 -9.89
N PRO A 87 3.70 6.78 -10.76
CA PRO A 87 2.31 7.05 -10.38
C PRO A 87 1.60 5.76 -9.96
N LEU A 88 2.03 5.22 -8.83
CA LEU A 88 1.66 3.94 -8.27
C LEU A 88 1.23 4.14 -6.84
N TYR A 89 0.07 3.60 -6.51
CA TYR A 89 -0.37 3.44 -5.14
C TYR A 89 -0.41 1.97 -4.80
N PHE A 90 -0.17 1.68 -3.54
CA PHE A 90 -0.41 0.36 -2.99
C PHE A 90 -1.61 0.37 -2.06
N VAL A 91 -2.34 -0.73 -2.02
CA VAL A 91 -3.39 -1.01 -1.04
C VAL A 91 -2.98 -2.25 -0.25
N SER A 92 -3.02 -2.17 1.08
CA SER A 92 -2.66 -3.28 1.97
C SER A 92 -3.65 -3.35 3.14
N ALA A 93 -4.14 -4.55 3.42
CA ALA A 93 -4.91 -4.84 4.63
C ALA A 93 -4.01 -4.97 5.89
N SER A 94 -2.69 -4.86 5.72
CA SER A 94 -1.74 -4.74 6.83
C SER A 94 -2.03 -3.50 7.70
N PRO A 95 -1.61 -3.52 8.98
CA PRO A 95 -1.82 -2.40 9.88
C PRO A 95 -0.82 -1.24 9.63
N PRO A 96 -1.18 0.04 9.89
CA PRO A 96 -0.35 1.21 9.59
C PRO A 96 1.05 1.22 10.21
N GLN A 97 1.24 0.48 11.31
CA GLN A 97 2.53 0.31 11.98
C GLN A 97 3.59 -0.33 11.08
N MET A 98 3.16 -1.08 10.05
CA MET A 98 4.04 -1.74 9.09
C MET A 98 4.60 -0.77 8.03
N GLU A 99 4.08 0.46 7.94
CA GLU A 99 4.43 1.40 6.87
C GLU A 99 5.93 1.56 6.67
N LYS A 100 6.69 1.83 7.74
CA LYS A 100 8.14 2.02 7.63
C LYS A 100 8.87 0.78 7.10
N LYS A 101 8.43 -0.42 7.48
CA LYS A 101 9.04 -1.67 7.03
C LYS A 101 8.74 -1.93 5.56
N ILE A 102 7.49 -1.72 5.15
CA ILE A 102 7.06 -1.88 3.75
C ILE A 102 7.76 -0.83 2.87
N LYS A 103 7.80 0.42 3.31
CA LYS A 103 8.50 1.50 2.59
C LYS A 103 9.98 1.17 2.39
N ALA A 104 10.70 0.77 3.45
CA ALA A 104 12.11 0.40 3.33
C ALA A 104 12.32 -0.78 2.35
N LYS A 105 11.41 -1.75 2.32
CA LYS A 105 11.46 -2.86 1.36
C LYS A 105 11.27 -2.38 -0.07
N LEU A 106 10.29 -1.50 -0.32
CA LEU A 106 10.04 -0.92 -1.64
C LEU A 106 11.24 -0.08 -2.12
N GLU A 107 11.87 0.68 -1.22
CA GLU A 107 13.09 1.46 -1.51
C GLU A 107 14.25 0.55 -1.93
N ILE A 108 14.47 -0.58 -1.22
CA ILE A 108 15.47 -1.60 -1.62
C ILE A 108 15.18 -2.15 -3.02
N ASP A 109 13.91 -2.31 -3.37
CA ASP A 109 13.49 -2.78 -4.69
C ASP A 109 13.46 -1.67 -5.76
N SER A 110 13.86 -0.45 -5.42
CA SER A 110 13.83 0.76 -6.27
C SER A 110 12.42 1.13 -6.74
N VAL A 111 11.42 0.90 -5.88
CA VAL A 111 10.01 1.23 -6.13
C VAL A 111 9.61 2.41 -5.25
N ASN A 112 9.35 3.57 -5.87
CA ASN A 112 8.94 4.79 -5.18
C ASN A 112 7.48 5.14 -5.54
N PRO A 113 6.48 4.58 -4.82
CA PRO A 113 5.07 4.87 -5.08
C PRO A 113 4.71 6.29 -4.65
N TYR A 114 3.56 6.78 -5.13
CA TYR A 114 2.95 8.03 -4.69
C TYR A 114 2.40 7.94 -3.27
N GLY A 115 1.91 6.76 -2.87
CA GLY A 115 1.46 6.51 -1.51
C GLY A 115 1.04 5.07 -1.27
N ILE A 116 0.71 4.76 -0.01
CA ILE A 116 0.25 3.44 0.40
C ILE A 116 -0.96 3.58 1.33
N PHE A 117 -2.01 2.85 1.03
CA PHE A 117 -3.20 2.68 1.85
C PHE A 117 -3.04 1.46 2.77
N PHE A 118 -3.30 1.65 4.07
CA PHE A 118 -3.30 0.64 5.12
C PHE A 118 -4.66 0.57 5.81
N LYS A 119 -4.99 -0.58 6.39
CA LYS A 119 -6.22 -0.78 7.16
C LYS A 119 -5.99 -0.52 8.65
N ASP A 120 -6.72 0.44 9.24
CA ASP A 120 -6.69 0.70 10.69
C ASP A 120 -7.46 -0.39 11.46
N ASN A 121 -6.83 -1.55 11.61
CA ASN A 121 -7.41 -2.70 12.32
C ASN A 121 -7.65 -2.41 13.82
N LEU A 122 -6.96 -1.45 14.43
CA LEU A 122 -7.08 -1.14 15.86
C LEU A 122 -8.38 -0.40 16.20
N LYS A 123 -8.91 0.43 15.30
CA LYS A 123 -10.23 1.07 15.51
C LYS A 123 -11.40 0.07 15.48
N ASN A 124 -11.21 -1.07 14.84
CA ASN A 124 -12.21 -2.12 14.70
C ASN A 124 -12.25 -3.12 15.88
N LEU A 125 -11.36 -2.96 16.88
CA LEU A 125 -11.38 -3.75 18.12
C LEU A 125 -12.46 -3.31 19.12
N LYS A 126 -13.30 -2.32 18.78
CA LYS A 126 -14.45 -1.94 19.61
C LYS A 126 -15.60 -2.95 19.40
N PRO A 127 -16.23 -3.48 20.47
CA PRO A 127 -17.24 -4.55 20.39
C PRO A 127 -18.38 -4.32 19.40
N ILE A 128 -18.75 -3.05 19.18
CA ILE A 128 -19.87 -2.62 18.33
C ILE A 128 -19.57 -2.76 16.82
N ARG A 129 -18.31 -2.90 16.41
CA ARG A 129 -17.89 -2.93 14.99
C ARG A 129 -17.20 -4.22 14.55
N LEU A 130 -17.28 -5.29 15.35
CA LEU A 130 -16.62 -6.57 15.06
C LEU A 130 -16.99 -7.16 13.69
N TRP A 131 -18.19 -6.89 13.17
CA TRP A 131 -18.62 -7.32 11.84
C TRP A 131 -17.81 -6.69 10.68
N ARG A 132 -17.14 -5.55 10.89
CA ARG A 132 -16.29 -4.88 9.88
C ARG A 132 -14.91 -5.49 9.75
N LEU A 133 -14.46 -6.26 10.76
CA LEU A 133 -13.17 -6.95 10.71
C LEU A 133 -13.11 -7.92 9.52
N ASN A 134 -14.24 -8.57 9.21
CA ASN A 134 -14.36 -9.58 8.15
C ASN A 134 -14.63 -9.00 6.75
N LYS A 135 -14.82 -7.68 6.58
CA LYS A 135 -15.05 -7.06 5.27
C LYS A 135 -13.75 -6.49 4.68
N GLN A 136 -12.90 -7.37 4.13
CA GLN A 136 -11.72 -6.95 3.36
C GLN A 136 -12.11 -6.10 2.13
N VAL A 137 -13.21 -6.48 1.46
CA VAL A 137 -13.80 -5.73 0.34
C VAL A 137 -14.16 -4.29 0.72
N GLY A 138 -14.70 -4.07 1.92
CA GLY A 138 -15.11 -2.73 2.36
C GLY A 138 -13.95 -1.76 2.50
N PHE A 139 -12.81 -2.24 3.03
CA PHE A 139 -11.60 -1.45 3.15
C PHE A 139 -11.00 -1.11 1.76
N LYS A 140 -10.81 -2.11 0.90
CA LYS A 140 -10.23 -1.89 -0.44
C LYS A 140 -11.09 -0.94 -1.27
N LEU A 141 -12.41 -1.13 -1.27
CA LEU A 141 -13.34 -0.22 -1.95
C LEU A 141 -13.24 1.21 -1.41
N GLN A 142 -13.21 1.38 -0.09
CA GLN A 142 -13.05 2.71 0.51
C GLN A 142 -11.72 3.36 0.10
N ALA A 143 -10.61 2.62 0.12
CA ALA A 143 -9.31 3.11 -0.31
C ALA A 143 -9.31 3.55 -1.79
N LEU A 144 -9.95 2.78 -2.67
CA LEU A 144 -10.07 3.11 -4.09
C LEU A 144 -10.94 4.35 -4.33
N LEU A 145 -12.04 4.50 -3.59
CA LEU A 145 -12.89 5.70 -3.67
C LEU A 145 -12.17 6.94 -3.14
N GLU A 146 -11.42 6.81 -2.05
CA GLU A 146 -10.59 7.89 -1.53
C GLU A 146 -9.49 8.30 -2.52
N LEU A 147 -8.87 7.34 -3.21
CA LEU A 147 -7.92 7.63 -4.26
C LEU A 147 -8.60 8.37 -5.43
N ARG A 148 -9.76 7.91 -5.90
CA ARG A 148 -10.52 8.56 -6.99
C ARG A 148 -10.81 10.04 -6.69
N LEU A 149 -11.13 10.38 -5.44
CA LEU A 149 -11.40 11.77 -5.03
C LEU A 149 -10.15 12.67 -5.04
N ARG A 150 -8.94 12.09 -5.06
CA ARG A 150 -7.68 12.85 -5.11
C ARG A 150 -7.21 13.13 -6.54
N LEU A 151 -7.64 12.31 -7.49
CA LEU A 151 -7.21 12.38 -8.88
C LEU A 151 -8.13 13.30 -9.69
N SER A 152 -7.55 14.04 -10.64
CA SER A 152 -8.32 14.85 -11.61
C SER A 152 -9.26 13.95 -12.44
N ASP A 153 -10.41 14.47 -12.89
CA ASP A 153 -11.47 13.68 -13.55
C ASP A 153 -10.98 12.82 -14.73
N GLY A 154 -10.03 13.34 -15.53
CA GLY A 154 -9.48 12.63 -16.68
C GLY A 154 -8.45 11.53 -16.37
N VAL A 155 -8.01 11.38 -15.11
CA VAL A 155 -6.98 10.39 -14.75
C VAL A 155 -7.57 8.98 -14.78
N LYS A 156 -6.96 8.10 -15.57
CA LYS A 156 -7.32 6.68 -15.62
C LYS A 156 -6.68 5.91 -14.49
N GLN A 157 -7.47 5.12 -13.76
CA GLN A 157 -6.97 4.22 -12.72
C GLN A 157 -6.89 2.79 -13.27
N ILE A 158 -5.70 2.18 -13.17
CA ILE A 158 -5.44 0.81 -13.60
C ILE A 158 -5.18 -0.03 -12.35
N LEU A 159 -6.09 -0.94 -12.04
CA LEU A 159 -6.06 -1.75 -10.82
C LEU A 159 -5.43 -3.12 -11.11
N TRP A 160 -4.52 -3.54 -10.24
CA TRP A 160 -3.87 -4.85 -10.28
C TRP A 160 -4.02 -5.53 -8.91
N GLY A 161 -4.52 -6.75 -8.91
CA GLY A 161 -4.73 -7.57 -7.71
C GLY A 161 -5.06 -9.01 -8.09
N ASP A 162 -5.06 -9.92 -7.12
CA ASP A 162 -5.35 -11.35 -7.30
C ASP A 162 -6.76 -11.79 -6.85
N ASP A 163 -7.58 -10.83 -6.38
CA ASP A 163 -8.98 -11.02 -5.95
C ASP A 163 -10.00 -10.76 -7.08
#